data_AF-A0A352MD44-F1
#
_entry.id   AF-A0A352MD44-F1
#
_cell.length_a   1.000
_cell.length_b   1.000
_cell.length_c   1.000
_cell.angle_alpha   90.00
_cell.angle_beta   90.00
_cell.angle_gamma   90.00
#
_symmetry.space_group_name_H-M   'P 1'
#
loop_
_entity.id
_entity.type
_entity.pdbx_description
1 polymer ?
#
loop_
_entity_poly.entity_id
_entity_poly.type
_entity_poly.pdbx_seq_one_letter_code
_entity_poly.pdbx_strand_id
1 'polypeptide(L)'
;KWRQGNIPFLYAQLPNFMEVQYLPSESQWAELRFSQLKALSVVNTAMAVTIDAGEWNDIHPLGKKVVGERLALAARKMAYGEEKIIYSGPIYKSSVKVADSIIISFDQIGSGLTVKGGGDLYYFAIAGADKKFVWAEARIRDNKVIVRSDEIKDPEYVRYAWADNPEGANLCNAEGLPASPFEADLNNKDLMNFK
;
A
#
# COMPACT_ATOMS: atom_id res chain seq x y z
N LYS A 1 14.31 -4.80 -28.63
CA LYS A 1 13.86 -5.89 -27.74
C LYS A 1 15.01 -6.87 -27.54
N TRP A 2 15.34 -7.24 -26.29
CA TRP A 2 16.54 -8.02 -25.93
C TRP A 2 16.42 -9.55 -26.12
N ARG A 3 15.28 -10.06 -26.61
CA ARG A 3 15.01 -11.51 -26.87
C ARG A 3 15.24 -12.45 -25.67
N GLN A 4 15.08 -11.97 -24.44
CA GLN A 4 15.29 -12.76 -23.21
C GLN A 4 14.02 -13.47 -22.69
N GLY A 5 12.97 -13.58 -23.50
CA GLY A 5 11.70 -14.18 -23.06
C GLY A 5 11.02 -13.40 -21.92
N ASN A 6 10.43 -14.15 -20.99
CA ASN A 6 9.63 -13.66 -19.87
C ASN A 6 10.49 -13.45 -18.60
N ILE A 7 11.56 -12.66 -18.71
CA ILE A 7 12.42 -12.35 -17.55
C ILE A 7 11.62 -11.58 -16.47
N PRO A 8 11.72 -11.97 -15.19
CA PRO A 8 11.17 -11.19 -14.10
C PRO A 8 11.79 -9.80 -14.01
N PHE A 9 10.96 -8.78 -13.79
CA PHE A 9 11.41 -7.42 -13.54
C PHE A 9 11.01 -6.99 -12.12
N LEU A 10 12.01 -6.80 -11.27
CA LEU A 10 11.83 -6.45 -9.86
C LEU A 10 12.23 -5.01 -9.64
N TYR A 11 11.42 -4.24 -8.92
CA TYR A 11 11.69 -2.84 -8.63
C TYR A 11 11.32 -2.47 -7.20
N ALA A 12 11.99 -1.46 -6.65
CA ALA A 12 11.63 -0.88 -5.37
C ALA A 12 10.65 0.27 -5.59
N GLN A 13 9.59 0.31 -4.78
CA GLN A 13 8.79 1.52 -4.62
C GLN A 13 9.68 2.63 -4.05
N LEU A 14 9.33 3.90 -4.28
CA LEU A 14 9.99 4.99 -3.58
C LEU A 14 9.72 4.90 -2.07
N PRO A 15 10.75 5.15 -1.24
CA PRO A 15 10.60 5.14 0.21
C PRO A 15 9.87 6.41 0.70
N ASN A 16 9.57 6.49 1.99
CA ASN A 16 9.16 7.76 2.59
C ASN A 16 10.27 8.81 2.48
N PHE A 17 9.88 10.07 2.27
CA PHE A 17 10.79 11.21 2.14
C PHE A 17 10.05 12.50 2.55
N MET A 18 10.79 13.54 2.98
CA MET A 18 10.28 14.83 3.47
C MET A 18 9.63 14.79 4.88
N GLU A 19 9.24 15.97 5.37
CA GLU A 19 8.55 16.13 6.65
C GLU A 19 7.19 15.42 6.66
N VAL A 20 6.78 14.94 7.83
CA VAL A 20 5.48 14.31 8.03
C VAL A 20 4.38 15.35 7.91
N GLN A 21 3.37 15.06 7.09
CA GLN A 21 2.12 15.81 7.07
C GLN A 21 1.15 15.27 8.13
N TYR A 22 0.68 16.14 9.03
CA TYR A 22 -0.24 15.77 10.11
C TYR A 22 -1.71 15.71 9.69
N LEU A 23 -2.06 16.35 8.58
CA LEU A 23 -3.39 16.32 8.00
C LEU A 23 -3.36 15.56 6.66
N PRO A 24 -4.45 14.91 6.24
CA PRO A 24 -4.53 14.36 4.90
C PRO A 24 -4.29 15.48 3.88
N SER A 25 -3.36 15.24 2.96
CA SER A 25 -2.99 16.22 1.93
C SER A 25 -2.80 15.53 0.59
N GLU A 26 -2.76 16.34 -0.47
CA GLU A 26 -2.23 15.87 -1.75
C GLU A 26 -0.72 15.59 -1.62
N SER A 27 -0.23 14.62 -2.39
CA SER A 27 1.18 14.21 -2.37
C SER A 27 1.57 13.64 -3.72
N GLN A 28 2.42 14.37 -4.44
CA GLN A 28 2.99 13.88 -5.71
C GLN A 28 3.87 12.64 -5.49
N TRP A 29 4.47 12.52 -4.31
CA TRP A 29 5.26 11.34 -3.94
C TRP A 29 4.37 10.11 -3.78
N ALA A 30 3.20 10.26 -3.14
CA ALA A 30 2.19 9.20 -3.05
C ALA A 30 1.62 8.83 -4.43
N GLU A 31 1.34 9.81 -5.29
CA GLU A 31 0.91 9.57 -6.68
C GLU A 31 1.93 8.75 -7.47
N LEU A 32 3.23 9.06 -7.32
CA LEU A 32 4.30 8.33 -7.95
C LEU A 32 4.41 6.89 -7.40
N ARG A 33 4.32 6.72 -6.07
CA ARG A 33 4.26 5.39 -5.44
C ARG A 33 3.06 4.59 -5.91
N PHE A 34 1.92 5.23 -6.13
CA PHE A 34 0.72 4.61 -6.67
C PHE A 34 0.88 4.22 -8.14
N SER A 35 1.59 5.03 -8.93
CA SER A 35 1.95 4.69 -10.31
C SER A 35 2.91 3.49 -10.36
N GLN A 36 3.86 3.41 -9.43
CA GLN A 36 4.71 2.23 -9.24
C GLN A 36 3.90 1.00 -8.84
N LEU A 37 2.87 1.14 -8.00
CA LEU A 37 1.97 0.03 -7.67
C LEU A 37 1.21 -0.46 -8.91
N LYS A 38 0.65 0.46 -9.72
CA LYS A 38 -0.07 0.12 -10.96
C LYS A 38 0.79 -0.62 -11.98
N ALA A 39 2.12 -0.40 -11.97
CA ALA A 39 3.03 -1.13 -12.85
C ALA A 39 3.08 -2.64 -12.58
N LEU A 40 2.55 -3.12 -11.44
CA LEU A 40 2.33 -4.56 -11.19
C LEU A 40 1.34 -5.22 -12.16
N SER A 41 0.56 -4.43 -12.91
CA SER A 41 -0.28 -4.95 -14.01
C SER A 41 0.54 -5.49 -15.18
N VAL A 42 1.83 -5.16 -15.26
CA VAL A 42 2.73 -5.73 -16.27
C VAL A 42 3.17 -7.12 -15.82
N VAL A 43 3.02 -8.10 -16.71
CA VAL A 43 3.34 -9.51 -16.42
C VAL A 43 4.78 -9.68 -15.94
N ASN A 44 5.00 -10.64 -15.04
CA ASN A 44 6.30 -10.97 -14.45
C ASN A 44 7.01 -9.79 -13.77
N THR A 45 6.24 -8.89 -13.16
CA THR A 45 6.79 -7.84 -12.31
C THR A 45 6.55 -8.12 -10.84
N ALA A 46 7.45 -7.62 -9.99
CA ALA A 46 7.22 -7.56 -8.56
C ALA A 46 7.82 -6.27 -7.98
N MET A 47 7.18 -5.77 -6.92
CA MET A 47 7.54 -4.52 -6.28
C MET A 47 7.86 -4.77 -4.81
N ALA A 48 8.99 -4.26 -4.33
CA ALA A 48 9.26 -4.12 -2.91
C ALA A 48 8.64 -2.81 -2.41
N VAL A 49 7.71 -2.88 -1.46
CA VAL A 49 7.20 -1.70 -0.73
C VAL A 49 8.28 -1.24 0.25
N THR A 50 8.54 0.07 0.33
CA THR A 50 9.69 0.65 1.05
C THR A 50 9.33 1.89 1.87
N ILE A 51 8.04 2.12 2.12
CA ILE A 51 7.52 3.33 2.78
C ILE A 51 7.97 3.50 4.23
N ASP A 52 8.59 2.46 4.81
CA ASP A 52 9.16 2.42 6.16
C ASP A 52 10.68 2.23 6.15
N ALA A 53 11.33 2.39 4.99
CA ALA A 53 12.76 2.20 4.79
C ALA A 53 13.49 3.47 4.30
N GLY A 54 12.81 4.62 4.38
CA GLY A 54 13.29 5.96 4.06
C GLY A 54 13.58 6.83 5.27
N GLU A 55 14.01 8.05 5.00
CA GLU A 55 14.35 9.09 5.98
C GLU A 55 13.71 10.42 5.55
N TRP A 56 13.26 11.23 6.50
CA TRP A 56 12.57 12.48 6.20
C TRP A 56 13.50 13.52 5.54
N ASN A 57 14.80 13.46 5.79
CA ASN A 57 15.80 14.46 5.40
C ASN A 57 16.76 14.03 4.29
N ASP A 58 16.70 12.77 3.81
CA ASP A 58 17.56 12.30 2.72
C ASP A 58 16.79 11.37 1.77
N ILE A 59 16.87 11.68 0.47
CA ILE A 59 16.30 10.88 -0.60
C ILE A 59 17.11 9.59 -0.89
N HIS A 60 18.31 9.46 -0.32
CA HIS A 60 19.20 8.30 -0.44
C HIS A 60 19.31 7.48 0.86
N PRO A 61 18.18 6.98 1.41
CA PRO A 61 18.11 6.48 2.78
C PRO A 61 19.13 5.40 3.10
N LEU A 62 19.59 5.37 4.36
CA LEU A 62 20.60 4.40 4.81
C LEU A 62 20.07 2.97 4.81
N GLY A 63 18.75 2.79 4.92
CA GLY A 63 18.01 1.52 4.99
C GLY A 63 18.05 0.61 3.74
N LYS A 64 19.14 0.61 2.97
CA LYS A 64 19.30 -0.14 1.70
C LYS A 64 19.23 -1.66 1.90
N LYS A 65 19.63 -2.16 3.08
CA LYS A 65 19.59 -3.59 3.42
C LYS A 65 18.16 -4.14 3.37
N VAL A 66 17.21 -3.44 3.99
CA VAL A 66 15.79 -3.84 4.02
C VAL A 66 15.19 -3.86 2.61
N VAL A 67 15.53 -2.87 1.78
CA VAL A 67 15.11 -2.84 0.37
C VAL A 67 15.64 -4.07 -0.39
N GLY A 68 16.93 -4.38 -0.22
CA GLY A 68 17.56 -5.56 -0.82
C GLY A 68 16.95 -6.87 -0.36
N GLU A 69 16.65 -7.01 0.93
CA GLU A 69 16.00 -8.20 1.50
C GLU A 69 14.59 -8.41 0.92
N ARG A 70 13.80 -7.35 0.79
CA ARG A 70 12.46 -7.43 0.18
C ARG A 70 12.52 -7.78 -1.30
N LEU A 71 13.48 -7.22 -2.05
CA LEU A 71 13.72 -7.60 -3.45
C LEU A 71 14.21 -9.05 -3.57
N ALA A 72 15.00 -9.54 -2.62
CA ALA A 72 15.43 -10.94 -2.59
C ALA A 72 14.24 -11.89 -2.37
N LEU A 73 13.27 -11.54 -1.52
CA LEU A 73 12.03 -12.32 -1.39
C LEU A 73 11.26 -12.38 -2.72
N ALA A 74 11.13 -11.24 -3.41
CA ALA A 74 10.49 -11.17 -4.72
C ALA A 74 11.23 -12.02 -5.77
N ALA A 75 12.56 -11.99 -5.77
CA ALA A 75 13.38 -12.82 -6.65
C ALA A 75 13.18 -14.32 -6.37
N ARG A 76 13.19 -14.73 -5.10
CA ARG A 76 12.96 -16.13 -4.70
C ARG A 76 11.61 -16.65 -5.20
N LYS A 77 10.56 -15.83 -5.08
CA LYS A 77 9.24 -16.17 -5.62
C LYS A 77 9.25 -16.25 -7.14
N MET A 78 9.68 -15.19 -7.81
CA MET A 78 9.46 -14.99 -9.25
C MET A 78 10.48 -15.69 -10.14
N ALA A 79 11.75 -15.67 -9.75
CA ALA A 79 12.86 -16.19 -10.55
C ALA A 79 13.27 -17.61 -10.15
N TYR A 80 13.14 -17.95 -8.85
CA TYR A 80 13.55 -19.26 -8.33
C TYR A 80 12.38 -20.22 -8.07
N GLY A 81 11.14 -19.78 -8.29
CA GLY A 81 9.96 -20.66 -8.21
C GLY A 81 9.61 -21.11 -6.79
N GLU A 82 10.03 -20.38 -5.76
CA GLU A 82 9.69 -20.70 -4.38
C GLU A 82 8.23 -20.34 -4.06
N GLU A 83 7.28 -21.19 -4.46
CA GLU A 83 5.85 -20.85 -4.44
C GLU A 83 5.27 -20.57 -3.04
N LYS A 84 5.86 -21.09 -1.97
CA LYS A 84 5.35 -20.90 -0.61
C LYS A 84 5.88 -19.65 0.09
N ILE A 85 6.82 -18.92 -0.52
CA ILE A 85 7.39 -17.73 0.11
C ILE A 85 6.39 -16.56 0.07
N ILE A 86 6.25 -15.87 1.19
CA ILE A 86 5.57 -14.58 1.27
C ILE A 86 6.60 -13.51 0.90
N TYR A 87 6.34 -12.79 -0.21
CA TYR A 87 7.32 -11.87 -0.79
C TYR A 87 6.87 -10.40 -0.79
N SER A 88 5.59 -10.15 -0.53
CA SER A 88 5.02 -8.82 -0.52
C SER A 88 4.08 -8.65 0.67
N GLY A 89 3.88 -7.40 1.08
CA GLY A 89 2.86 -7.02 2.03
C GLY A 89 1.51 -6.81 1.34
N PRO A 90 0.47 -6.41 2.10
CA PRO A 90 -0.87 -6.24 1.56
C PRO A 90 -0.93 -5.26 0.38
N ILE A 91 -1.57 -5.68 -0.70
CA ILE A 91 -1.83 -4.83 -1.87
C ILE A 91 -3.34 -4.63 -1.97
N TYR A 92 -3.78 -3.38 -2.13
CA TYR A 92 -5.19 -3.08 -2.32
C TYR A 92 -5.77 -3.91 -3.48
N LYS A 93 -6.91 -4.56 -3.22
CA LYS A 93 -7.63 -5.35 -4.21
C LYS A 93 -8.95 -4.68 -4.59
N SER A 94 -9.76 -4.36 -3.59
CA SER A 94 -11.11 -3.83 -3.79
C SER A 94 -11.64 -3.16 -2.54
N SER A 95 -12.56 -2.21 -2.71
CA SER A 95 -13.34 -1.61 -1.65
C SER A 95 -14.84 -1.65 -1.96
N VAL A 96 -15.66 -1.68 -0.92
CA VAL A 96 -17.11 -1.57 -1.02
C VAL A 96 -17.63 -0.67 0.10
N LYS A 97 -18.56 0.22 -0.23
CA LYS A 97 -19.29 1.01 0.75
C LYS A 97 -20.40 0.16 1.38
N VAL A 98 -20.46 0.16 2.71
CA VAL A 98 -21.54 -0.45 3.49
C VAL A 98 -21.99 0.59 4.51
N ALA A 99 -23.18 1.17 4.30
CA ALA A 99 -23.65 2.34 5.04
C ALA A 99 -22.62 3.49 4.99
N ASP A 100 -22.15 3.94 6.15
CA ASP A 100 -21.16 5.03 6.32
C ASP A 100 -19.70 4.52 6.39
N SER A 101 -19.47 3.24 6.10
CA SER A 101 -18.17 2.59 6.22
C SER A 101 -17.67 2.06 4.88
N ILE A 102 -16.35 2.04 4.71
CA ILE A 102 -15.67 1.38 3.59
C ILE A 102 -15.03 0.08 4.08
N ILE A 103 -15.36 -1.03 3.43
CA ILE A 103 -14.71 -2.33 3.66
C ILE A 103 -13.70 -2.58 2.55
N ILE A 104 -12.44 -2.77 2.90
CA ILE A 104 -11.30 -2.91 1.99
C ILE A 104 -10.76 -4.33 2.09
N SER A 105 -10.56 -4.96 0.94
CA SER A 105 -9.90 -6.25 0.81
C SER A 105 -8.54 -6.08 0.14
N PHE A 106 -7.62 -6.96 0.50
CA PHE A 106 -6.24 -6.93 0.04
C PHE A 106 -5.86 -8.29 -0.54
N ASP A 107 -4.99 -8.28 -1.55
CA ASP A 107 -4.17 -9.44 -1.92
C ASP A 107 -2.86 -9.43 -1.11
N GLN A 108 -1.97 -10.41 -1.34
CA GLN A 108 -0.65 -10.51 -0.70
C GLN A 108 -0.68 -10.37 0.83
N ILE A 109 -1.74 -10.88 1.47
CA ILE A 109 -1.96 -10.76 2.92
C ILE A 109 -1.07 -11.69 3.76
N GLY A 110 -0.26 -12.54 3.13
CA GLY A 110 0.55 -13.54 3.82
C GLY A 110 -0.30 -14.41 4.75
N SER A 111 0.13 -14.56 5.99
CA SER A 111 -0.63 -15.28 7.04
C SER A 111 -1.77 -14.47 7.66
N GLY A 112 -2.01 -13.24 7.21
CA GLY A 112 -3.10 -12.37 7.67
C GLY A 112 -2.68 -10.92 7.83
N LEU A 113 -3.66 -10.02 7.87
CA LEU A 113 -3.42 -8.59 8.14
C LEU A 113 -3.12 -8.37 9.62
N THR A 114 -2.18 -7.47 9.91
CA THR A 114 -1.86 -7.05 11.28
C THR A 114 -1.46 -5.57 11.33
N VAL A 115 -1.35 -5.07 12.56
CA VAL A 115 -0.90 -3.72 12.87
C VAL A 115 0.55 -3.80 13.35
N LYS A 116 1.48 -3.14 12.65
CA LYS A 116 2.88 -3.04 13.07
C LYS A 116 2.93 -2.34 14.43
N GLY A 117 3.48 -3.02 15.44
CA GLY A 117 3.51 -2.53 16.83
C GLY A 117 2.24 -2.79 17.64
N GLY A 118 1.19 -3.35 17.03
CA GLY A 118 -0.11 -3.56 17.67
C GLY A 118 -0.91 -2.27 17.84
N GLY A 119 -2.05 -2.35 18.55
CA GLY A 119 -2.91 -1.21 18.83
C GLY A 119 -3.77 -0.78 17.63
N ASP A 120 -3.99 0.53 17.53
CA ASP A 120 -4.88 1.13 16.53
C ASP A 120 -4.24 1.19 15.14
N LEU A 121 -5.08 1.08 14.11
CA LEU A 121 -4.67 1.14 12.71
C LEU A 121 -4.77 2.59 12.21
N TYR A 122 -3.68 3.12 11.67
CA TYR A 122 -3.56 4.54 11.29
C TYR A 122 -3.42 4.74 9.78
N TYR A 123 -3.38 6.01 9.35
CA TYR A 123 -3.12 6.45 7.98
C TYR A 123 -4.17 6.08 6.94
N PHE A 124 -5.41 5.83 7.39
CA PHE A 124 -6.57 5.80 6.51
C PHE A 124 -7.26 7.16 6.51
N ALA A 125 -7.49 7.69 5.30
CA ALA A 125 -8.29 8.89 5.11
C ALA A 125 -9.44 8.60 4.14
N ILE A 126 -10.60 9.19 4.38
CA ILE A 126 -11.77 9.06 3.51
C ILE A 126 -12.34 10.43 3.16
N ALA A 127 -13.04 10.50 2.03
CA ALA A 127 -13.75 11.69 1.60
C ALA A 127 -15.09 11.33 0.94
N GLY A 128 -16.04 12.26 0.96
CA GLY A 128 -17.23 12.19 0.11
C GLY A 128 -16.94 12.72 -1.31
N ALA A 129 -18.00 13.04 -2.06
CA ALA A 129 -17.91 13.55 -3.43
C ALA A 129 -17.05 14.83 -3.60
N ASP A 130 -16.87 15.62 -2.53
CA ASP A 130 -16.09 16.86 -2.56
C ASP A 130 -14.56 16.64 -2.47
N LYS A 131 -14.12 15.38 -2.29
CA LYS A 131 -12.71 14.97 -2.14
C LYS A 131 -11.99 15.68 -1.00
N LYS A 132 -12.70 16.18 0.01
CA LYS A 132 -12.07 16.70 1.23
C LYS A 132 -11.79 15.54 2.17
N PHE A 133 -10.54 15.09 2.15
CA PHE A 133 -10.10 13.96 2.96
C PHE A 133 -9.99 14.34 4.44
N VAL A 134 -10.56 13.49 5.28
CA VAL A 134 -10.39 13.51 6.74
C VAL A 134 -9.77 12.20 7.20
N TRP A 135 -9.05 12.23 8.32
CA TRP A 135 -8.61 11.00 8.97
C TRP A 135 -9.81 10.16 9.36
N ALA A 136 -9.67 8.84 9.23
CA ALA A 136 -10.72 7.88 9.49
C ALA A 136 -10.25 6.85 10.51
N GLU A 137 -11.18 6.41 11.35
CA GLU A 137 -10.98 5.24 12.19
C GLU A 137 -10.89 4.01 11.31
N ALA A 138 -9.89 3.17 11.55
CA ALA A 138 -9.71 1.92 10.82
C ALA A 138 -9.50 0.74 11.78
N ARG A 139 -10.02 -0.42 11.41
CA ARG A 139 -9.83 -1.67 12.16
C ARG A 139 -9.76 -2.88 11.24
N ILE A 140 -8.98 -3.87 11.65
CA ILE A 140 -8.90 -5.15 10.95
C ILE A 140 -10.01 -6.07 11.48
N ARG A 141 -10.80 -6.65 10.57
CA ARG A 141 -11.80 -7.68 10.87
C ARG A 141 -11.83 -8.69 9.73
N ASP A 142 -11.65 -9.97 10.06
CA ASP A 142 -11.71 -11.07 9.09
C ASP A 142 -10.82 -10.85 7.84
N ASN A 143 -9.57 -10.43 8.05
CA ASN A 143 -8.60 -10.06 6.99
C ASN A 143 -9.08 -8.96 6.02
N LYS A 144 -10.00 -8.10 6.48
CA LYS A 144 -10.40 -6.87 5.80
C LYS A 144 -10.12 -5.67 6.70
N VAL A 145 -9.96 -4.51 6.10
CA VAL A 145 -9.92 -3.25 6.83
C VAL A 145 -11.28 -2.57 6.70
N ILE A 146 -11.88 -2.21 7.83
CA ILE A 146 -13.10 -1.41 7.88
C ILE A 146 -12.69 0.01 8.27
N VAL A 147 -13.06 0.98 7.44
CA VAL A 147 -12.70 2.40 7.58
C VAL A 147 -13.97 3.23 7.69
N ARG A 148 -14.06 4.14 8.67
CA ARG A 148 -15.20 5.06 8.83
C ARG A 148 -14.76 6.40 9.43
N SER A 149 -15.57 7.43 9.27
CA SER A 149 -15.43 8.70 10.00
C SER A 149 -16.81 9.24 10.34
N ASP A 150 -16.97 9.79 11.54
CA ASP A 150 -18.23 10.44 11.92
C ASP A 150 -18.51 11.71 11.10
N GLU A 151 -17.47 12.31 10.50
CA GLU A 151 -17.55 13.50 9.64
C GLU A 151 -18.04 13.18 8.22
N ILE A 152 -17.81 11.96 7.73
CA ILE A 152 -18.13 11.56 6.34
C ILE A 152 -19.22 10.48 6.37
N LYS A 153 -20.47 10.89 6.15
CA LYS A 153 -21.64 9.98 6.15
C LYS A 153 -21.81 9.19 4.85
N ASP A 154 -21.26 9.71 3.75
CA ASP A 154 -21.33 9.05 2.45
C ASP A 154 -19.94 8.99 1.81
N PRO A 155 -19.08 8.03 2.22
CA PRO A 155 -17.70 8.00 1.77
C PRO A 155 -17.59 7.42 0.35
N GLU A 156 -16.93 8.16 -0.54
CA GLU A 156 -16.73 7.79 -1.95
C GLU A 156 -15.26 7.52 -2.29
N TYR A 157 -14.34 8.04 -1.47
CA TYR A 157 -12.91 7.89 -1.66
C TYR A 157 -12.24 7.35 -0.41
N VAL A 158 -11.19 6.55 -0.59
CA VAL A 158 -10.31 6.12 0.49
C VAL A 158 -8.85 6.18 0.05
N ARG A 159 -7.99 6.62 0.96
CA ARG A 159 -6.54 6.63 0.85
C ARG A 159 -5.92 5.85 2.00
N TYR A 160 -4.83 5.14 1.72
CA TYR A 160 -3.93 4.60 2.73
C TYR A 160 -2.51 5.10 2.48
N ALA A 161 -1.86 5.59 3.54
CA ALA A 161 -0.46 6.04 3.52
C ALA A 161 -0.13 7.07 2.42
N TRP A 162 -1.13 7.90 2.05
CA TRP A 162 -1.03 8.92 1.00
C TRP A 162 -0.44 10.22 1.55
N ALA A 163 0.89 10.26 1.65
CA ALA A 163 1.69 11.37 2.14
C ALA A 163 3.11 11.26 1.54
N ASP A 164 3.94 12.29 1.64
CA ASP A 164 5.35 12.13 1.23
C ASP A 164 6.09 11.23 2.23
N ASN A 165 5.81 11.44 3.51
CA ASN A 165 6.32 10.65 4.62
C ASN A 165 5.19 10.11 5.51
N PRO A 166 4.67 8.89 5.22
CA PRO A 166 3.66 8.24 6.04
C PRO A 166 4.28 7.48 7.23
N GLU A 167 5.08 8.14 8.06
CA GLU A 167 5.88 7.52 9.13
C GLU A 167 5.06 6.62 10.07
N GLY A 168 3.84 7.02 10.43
CA GLY A 168 2.97 6.23 11.32
C GLY A 168 2.07 5.20 10.61
N ALA A 169 2.23 4.99 9.30
CA ALA A 169 1.45 3.99 8.57
C ALA A 169 1.87 2.59 9.00
N ASN A 170 0.91 1.81 9.51
CA ASN A 170 1.20 0.60 10.26
C ASN A 170 0.42 -0.64 9.80
N LEU A 171 -0.29 -0.61 8.66
CA LEU A 171 -0.84 -1.83 8.07
C LEU A 171 0.30 -2.69 7.48
N CYS A 172 0.42 -3.93 7.95
CA CYS A 172 1.30 -4.94 7.38
C CYS A 172 0.65 -6.32 7.37
N ASN A 173 1.31 -7.31 6.79
CA ASN A 173 0.96 -8.71 7.02
C ASN A 173 1.68 -9.24 8.28
N ALA A 174 1.30 -10.45 8.70
CA ALA A 174 1.90 -11.14 9.85
C ALA A 174 3.42 -11.37 9.72
N GLU A 175 3.94 -11.40 8.49
CA GLU A 175 5.37 -11.50 8.17
C GLU A 175 6.11 -10.16 8.31
N GLY A 176 5.40 -9.08 8.63
CA GLY A 176 5.96 -7.75 8.85
C GLY A 176 6.23 -6.96 7.57
N LEU A 177 5.71 -7.40 6.42
CA LEU A 177 5.84 -6.66 5.16
C LEU A 177 4.76 -5.58 5.06
N PRO A 178 5.13 -4.31 4.79
CA PRO A 178 4.19 -3.19 4.81
C PRO A 178 3.21 -3.23 3.65
N ALA A 179 1.99 -2.76 3.89
CA ALA A 179 1.01 -2.55 2.83
C ALA A 179 1.45 -1.39 1.91
N SER A 180 1.15 -1.50 0.61
CA SER A 180 1.48 -0.43 -0.34
C SER A 180 0.48 0.73 -0.24
N PRO A 181 0.93 2.00 -0.36
CA PRO A 181 0.02 3.14 -0.46
C PRO A 181 -0.93 3.03 -1.65
N PHE A 182 -2.16 3.49 -1.47
CA PHE A 182 -3.14 3.52 -2.54
C PHE A 182 -4.15 4.65 -2.35
N GLU A 183 -4.83 4.98 -3.44
CA GLU A 183 -6.09 5.70 -3.47
C GLU A 183 -7.12 4.84 -4.22
N ALA A 184 -8.37 4.85 -3.77
CA ALA A 184 -9.47 4.23 -4.48
C ALA A 184 -10.70 5.14 -4.54
N ASP A 185 -11.31 5.20 -5.72
CA ASP A 185 -12.63 5.76 -5.98
C ASP A 185 -13.64 4.60 -5.99
N LEU A 186 -14.61 4.61 -5.09
CA LEU A 186 -15.57 3.51 -4.94
C LEU A 186 -16.60 3.45 -6.07
N ASN A 187 -16.76 4.53 -6.83
CA ASN A 187 -17.64 4.60 -7.99
C ASN A 187 -16.92 4.14 -9.27
N ASN A 188 -15.58 4.12 -9.26
CA ASN A 188 -14.77 3.70 -10.40
C ASN A 188 -14.18 2.29 -10.19
N LYS A 189 -14.87 1.27 -10.69
CA LYS A 189 -14.45 -0.13 -10.60
C LYS A 189 -13.25 -0.50 -11.46
N ASP A 190 -12.75 0.42 -12.30
CA ASP A 190 -11.71 0.11 -13.29
C ASP A 190 -10.28 0.22 -12.75
N LEU A 191 -10.09 0.70 -11.52
CA LEU A 191 -8.75 1.08 -11.05
C LEU A 191 -7.80 -0.08 -10.73
N MET A 192 -8.31 -1.31 -10.47
CA MET A 192 -7.50 -2.37 -9.84
C MET A 192 -7.87 -3.81 -10.27
N ASN A 193 -8.31 -4.03 -11.52
CA ASN A 193 -8.39 -5.40 -12.05
C ASN A 193 -7.00 -5.89 -12.49
N PHE A 194 -6.14 -6.23 -11.52
CA PHE A 194 -4.92 -6.98 -11.80
C PHE A 194 -5.32 -8.40 -12.19
N LYS A 195 -5.00 -8.79 -13.43
CA LYS A 195 -5.23 -10.16 -13.94
C LYS A 195 -4.24 -11.14 -13.35
#